data_AF-A0A3N7FAQ4-F1
#
_entry.id   AF-A0A3N7FAQ4-F1
#
_cell.length_a   1.000
_cell.length_b   1.000
_cell.length_c   1.000
_cell.angle_alpha   90.00
_cell.angle_beta   90.00
_cell.angle_gamma   90.00
#
_symmetry.space_group_name_H-M   'P 1'
#
loop_
_entity.id
_entity.type
_entity.pdbx_description
1 polymer ?
#
loop_
_entity_poly.entity_id
_entity_poly.type
_entity_poly.pdbx_seq_one_letter_code
_entity_poly.pdbx_strand_id
1 'polypeptide(L)'
;MKTGIVEEINSSEVAHFVDFIIKCQKPSESDKTEKELETINVPSITELHQAGVKFRFKPGKSLIDMKFDRGILEMPLLKIDDDTEILFRNLQAFEQCHCVEDYIANYISTINFLVVTPKDVEILDRNGIIENWIHDYEAVTTLLHNISKENALSADDFIFASLVEDLNAYCRRPWNKWKATLKQEYFHTPWAIISLIAAAILLILTTVQTVCSLIQV
;
A
#
# COMPACT_ATOMS: atom_id res chain seq x y z
N MET A 1 10.12 25.47 -11.02
CA MET A 1 9.12 24.74 -11.82
C MET A 1 9.89 23.95 -12.87
N LYS A 2 10.36 22.74 -12.52
CA LYS A 2 11.08 21.87 -13.46
C LYS A 2 10.07 20.93 -14.07
N THR A 3 9.88 21.09 -15.37
CA THR A 3 9.22 20.17 -16.29
C THR A 3 9.92 18.82 -16.18
N GLY A 4 9.27 17.87 -15.50
CA GLY A 4 9.65 16.46 -15.53
C GLY A 4 9.30 15.90 -16.89
N ILE A 5 10.27 15.17 -17.45
CA ILE A 5 10.32 14.66 -18.82
C ILE A 5 9.01 13.93 -19.14
N VAL A 6 8.26 14.49 -20.10
CA VAL A 6 7.13 13.85 -20.74
C VAL A 6 7.72 13.07 -21.90
N GLU A 7 7.65 11.75 -21.89
CA GLU A 7 7.53 11.05 -23.16
C GLU A 7 6.15 11.38 -23.69
N GLU A 8 6.08 12.27 -24.68
CA GLU A 8 4.82 12.59 -25.35
C GLU A 8 4.37 11.34 -26.08
N ILE A 9 3.34 10.67 -25.55
CA ILE A 9 2.72 9.53 -26.23
C ILE A 9 2.23 10.05 -27.58
N ASN A 10 2.85 9.54 -28.66
CA ASN A 10 2.51 9.95 -30.00
C ASN A 10 1.07 9.51 -30.32
N SER A 11 0.17 10.48 -30.51
CA SER A 11 -1.25 10.22 -30.78
C SER A 11 -1.49 9.35 -32.01
N SER A 12 -0.53 9.25 -32.95
CA SER A 12 -0.67 8.38 -34.13
C SER A 12 -0.51 6.90 -33.82
N GLU A 13 0.01 6.53 -32.65
CA GLU A 13 0.23 5.14 -32.25
C GLU A 13 -0.91 4.59 -31.39
N VAL A 14 -1.86 5.43 -30.96
CA VAL A 14 -2.97 5.05 -30.09
C VAL A 14 -4.12 4.51 -30.93
N ALA A 15 -4.47 3.24 -30.77
CA ALA A 15 -5.52 2.60 -31.55
C ALA A 15 -6.94 3.01 -31.09
N HIS A 16 -7.16 3.06 -29.78
CA HIS A 16 -8.41 3.45 -29.15
C HIS A 16 -8.21 3.86 -27.68
N PHE A 17 -9.28 4.26 -27.00
CA PHE A 17 -9.23 4.82 -25.64
C PHE A 17 -8.57 3.88 -24.60
N VAL A 18 -8.89 2.58 -24.61
CA VAL A 18 -8.28 1.62 -23.67
C VAL A 18 -6.76 1.48 -23.90
N ASP A 19 -6.32 1.40 -25.16
CA ASP A 19 -4.90 1.38 -25.55
C ASP A 19 -4.19 2.67 -25.10
N PHE A 20 -4.84 3.83 -25.23
CA PHE A 20 -4.33 5.09 -24.69
C PHE A 20 -4.06 5.03 -23.18
N ILE A 21 -5.02 4.52 -22.40
CA ILE A 21 -4.88 4.44 -20.94
C ILE A 21 -3.70 3.55 -20.56
N ILE A 22 -3.57 2.39 -21.20
CA ILE A 22 -2.48 1.44 -20.90
C ILE A 22 -1.12 2.05 -21.25
N LYS A 23 -1.00 2.73 -22.38
CA LYS A 23 0.22 3.46 -22.73
C LYS A 23 0.56 4.55 -21.71
N CYS A 24 -0.44 5.21 -21.12
CA CYS A 24 -0.22 6.17 -20.03
C CYS A 24 0.25 5.51 -18.72
N GLN A 25 -0.01 4.21 -18.52
CA GLN A 25 0.43 3.48 -17.34
C GLN A 25 1.85 2.93 -17.47
N LYS A 26 2.42 2.89 -18.68
CA LYS A 26 3.73 2.29 -18.92
C LYS A 26 4.79 2.90 -17.97
N PRO A 27 5.50 2.08 -17.17
CA PRO A 27 6.57 2.56 -16.31
C PRO A 27 7.73 3.08 -17.16
N SER A 28 8.51 4.01 -16.60
CA SER A 28 9.74 4.45 -17.25
C SER A 28 10.73 3.28 -17.31
N GLU A 29 11.61 3.23 -18.32
CA GLU A 29 12.60 2.16 -18.46
C GLU A 29 13.51 2.03 -17.22
N SER A 30 13.67 3.09 -16.42
CA SER A 30 14.43 3.06 -15.16
C SER A 30 13.74 2.33 -14.00
N ASP A 31 12.44 2.07 -14.11
CA ASP A 31 11.61 1.52 -13.03
C ASP A 31 11.35 0.00 -13.20
N LYS A 32 11.76 -0.57 -14.34
CA LYS A 32 11.69 -2.01 -14.59
C LYS A 32 12.64 -2.74 -13.65
N THR A 33 12.07 -3.42 -12.66
CA THR A 33 12.82 -4.33 -11.79
C THR A 33 12.54 -5.75 -12.28
N GLU A 34 13.55 -6.41 -12.86
CA GLU A 34 13.53 -7.85 -13.15
C GLU A 34 13.69 -8.63 -11.84
N LYS A 35 12.63 -8.67 -11.04
CA LYS A 35 12.60 -9.46 -9.81
C LYS A 35 11.31 -10.26 -9.76
N GLU A 36 11.49 -11.56 -9.56
CA GLU A 36 10.39 -12.48 -9.29
C GLU A 36 9.79 -12.19 -7.90
N LEU A 37 8.48 -12.37 -7.77
CA LEU A 37 7.82 -12.23 -6.47
C LEU A 37 8.16 -13.44 -5.58
N GLU A 38 9.18 -13.30 -4.72
CA GLU A 38 9.63 -14.39 -3.82
C GLU A 38 8.52 -14.87 -2.87
N THR A 39 7.62 -13.99 -2.44
CA THR A 39 6.51 -14.34 -1.55
C THR A 39 5.23 -13.55 -1.88
N ILE A 40 4.10 -14.25 -2.00
CA ILE A 40 2.77 -13.64 -2.18
C ILE A 40 2.28 -12.93 -0.89
N ASN A 41 2.95 -13.13 0.24
CA ASN A 41 2.53 -12.56 1.51
C ASN A 41 2.86 -11.07 1.60
N VAL A 42 1.99 -10.23 1.04
CA VAL A 42 2.04 -8.77 1.16
C VAL A 42 1.27 -8.35 2.42
N PRO A 43 1.87 -7.54 3.31
CA PRO A 43 1.15 -6.99 4.46
C PRO A 43 0.06 -6.01 4.01
N SER A 44 -1.14 -6.13 4.57
CA SER A 44 -2.26 -5.20 4.37
C SER A 44 -1.94 -3.78 4.84
N ILE A 45 -2.70 -2.78 4.38
CA ILE A 45 -2.55 -1.38 4.81
C ILE A 45 -2.65 -1.26 6.34
N THR A 46 -3.54 -2.00 6.98
CA THR A 46 -3.71 -2.00 8.44
C THR A 46 -2.48 -2.57 9.13
N GLU A 47 -1.92 -3.69 8.66
CA GLU A 47 -0.69 -4.26 9.21
C GLU A 47 0.51 -3.31 9.02
N LEU A 48 0.64 -2.71 7.84
CA LEU A 48 1.64 -1.69 7.54
C LEU A 48 1.51 -0.49 8.49
N HIS A 49 0.28 0.00 8.68
CA HIS A 49 -0.01 1.09 9.61
C HIS A 49 0.32 0.73 11.06
N GLN A 50 0.14 -0.53 11.45
CA GLN A 50 0.50 -1.03 12.77
C GLN A 50 2.01 -1.14 12.95
N ALA A 51 2.73 -1.61 11.94
CA ALA A 51 4.19 -1.61 11.87
C ALA A 51 4.80 -0.20 11.83
N GLY A 52 3.97 0.82 11.59
CA GLY A 52 4.36 2.23 11.67
C GLY A 52 4.64 2.89 10.33
N VAL A 53 4.27 2.24 9.23
CA VAL A 53 4.29 2.85 7.91
C VAL A 53 3.31 4.03 7.85
N LYS A 54 3.74 5.10 7.20
CA LYS A 54 2.92 6.25 6.87
C LYS A 54 2.52 6.18 5.41
N PHE A 55 1.32 6.65 5.10
CA PHE A 55 0.81 6.68 3.74
C PHE A 55 0.77 8.12 3.24
N ARG A 56 1.11 8.33 1.96
CA ARG A 56 1.08 9.65 1.36
C ARG A 56 0.61 9.58 -0.09
N PHE A 57 -0.26 10.51 -0.46
CA PHE A 57 -0.59 10.75 -1.86
C PHE A 57 0.64 11.18 -2.67
N LYS A 58 0.89 10.47 -3.78
CA LYS A 58 1.89 10.80 -4.78
C LYS A 58 1.22 11.47 -5.99
N PRO A 59 1.50 12.74 -6.28
CA PRO A 59 0.99 13.37 -7.49
C PRO A 59 1.67 12.77 -8.71
N GLY A 60 0.87 12.25 -9.64
CA GLY A 60 1.35 11.59 -10.84
C GLY A 60 0.21 11.31 -11.81
N LYS A 61 0.55 10.88 -13.03
CA LYS A 61 -0.44 10.47 -14.05
C LYS A 61 -0.63 8.95 -14.13
N SER A 62 0.32 8.18 -13.59
CA SER A 62 0.32 6.72 -13.64
C SER A 62 -0.20 6.13 -12.33
N LEU A 63 -1.12 5.17 -12.43
CA LEU A 63 -1.70 4.38 -11.36
C LEU A 63 -0.68 3.42 -10.75
N ILE A 64 0.33 3.01 -11.53
CA ILE A 64 1.33 2.04 -11.07
C ILE A 64 2.51 2.70 -10.35
N ASP A 65 2.52 4.03 -10.21
CA ASP A 65 3.63 4.78 -9.63
C ASP A 65 3.62 4.75 -8.09
N MET A 66 3.90 3.57 -7.52
CA MET A 66 4.01 3.36 -6.07
C MET A 66 5.47 3.32 -5.62
N LYS A 67 5.77 3.94 -4.48
CA LYS A 67 7.12 3.97 -3.92
C LYS A 67 7.11 3.79 -2.42
N PHE A 68 8.04 3.00 -1.91
CA PHE A 68 8.32 2.91 -0.49
C PHE A 68 9.72 3.45 -0.18
N ASP A 69 9.81 4.41 0.74
CA ASP A 69 11.09 4.89 1.25
C ASP A 69 10.98 5.19 2.75
N ARG A 70 11.93 4.65 3.52
CA ARG A 70 12.10 4.93 4.97
C ARG A 70 10.80 4.87 5.79
N GLY A 71 9.90 3.93 5.50
CA GLY A 71 8.63 3.78 6.22
C GLY A 71 7.51 4.69 5.73
N ILE A 72 7.64 5.30 4.55
CA ILE A 72 6.58 6.05 3.88
C ILE A 72 6.23 5.30 2.59
N LEU A 73 4.97 4.87 2.48
CA LEU A 73 4.41 4.33 1.25
C LEU A 73 3.67 5.46 0.51
N GLU A 74 4.24 5.87 -0.63
CA GLU A 74 3.67 6.85 -1.53
C GLU A 74 2.87 6.13 -2.62
N MET A 75 1.59 6.51 -2.78
CA MET A 75 0.67 5.88 -3.74
C MET A 75 -0.08 6.95 -4.55
N PRO A 76 -0.37 6.70 -5.84
CA PRO A 76 -1.19 7.60 -6.63
C PRO A 76 -2.64 7.58 -6.14
N LEU A 77 -3.40 8.61 -6.53
CA LEU A 77 -4.81 8.73 -6.22
C LEU A 77 -5.62 7.66 -6.96
N LEU A 78 -6.42 6.89 -6.23
CA LEU A 78 -7.42 5.98 -6.75
C LEU A 78 -8.81 6.54 -6.47
N LYS A 79 -9.45 7.04 -7.52
CA LYS A 79 -10.85 7.48 -7.45
C LYS A 79 -11.75 6.27 -7.57
N ILE A 80 -12.72 6.16 -6.67
CA ILE A 80 -13.68 5.07 -6.66
C ILE A 80 -15.08 5.63 -6.84
N ASP A 81 -15.72 5.25 -7.94
CA ASP A 81 -17.07 5.62 -8.36
C ASP A 81 -17.78 4.43 -9.05
N ASP A 82 -18.98 4.66 -9.57
CA ASP A 82 -19.81 3.63 -10.21
C ASP A 82 -19.19 3.06 -11.51
N ASP A 83 -18.30 3.81 -12.17
CA ASP A 83 -17.67 3.41 -13.44
C ASP A 83 -16.37 2.62 -13.23
N THR A 84 -15.84 2.63 -12.00
CA THR A 84 -14.53 2.06 -11.66
C THR A 84 -14.43 0.58 -12.03
N GLU A 85 -15.44 -0.24 -11.74
CA GLU A 85 -15.41 -1.67 -12.09
C GLU A 85 -15.34 -1.89 -13.60
N ILE A 86 -16.15 -1.14 -14.35
CA ILE A 86 -16.22 -1.24 -15.81
C ILE A 86 -14.88 -0.85 -16.41
N LEU A 87 -14.25 0.22 -15.90
CA LEU A 87 -12.93 0.65 -16.34
C LEU A 87 -11.89 -0.45 -16.15
N PHE A 88 -11.73 -0.97 -14.93
CA PHE A 88 -10.70 -1.98 -14.66
C PHE A 88 -10.94 -3.29 -15.41
N ARG A 89 -12.21 -3.74 -15.57
CA ARG A 89 -12.52 -4.93 -16.37
C ARG A 89 -12.16 -4.77 -17.84
N ASN A 90 -12.39 -3.59 -18.42
CA ASN A 90 -11.98 -3.31 -19.79
C ASN A 90 -10.45 -3.27 -19.95
N LEU A 91 -9.74 -2.69 -18.98
CA LEU A 91 -8.28 -2.68 -18.99
C LEU A 91 -7.70 -4.10 -18.89
N GLN A 92 -8.21 -4.91 -17.95
CA GLN A 92 -7.81 -6.30 -17.77
C GLN A 92 -8.08 -7.15 -19.01
N ALA A 93 -9.29 -7.06 -19.59
CA ALA A 93 -9.64 -7.79 -20.80
C ALA A 93 -8.74 -7.39 -21.98
N PHE A 94 -8.43 -6.10 -22.12
CA PHE A 94 -7.54 -5.65 -23.18
C PHE A 94 -6.12 -6.18 -23.02
N GLU A 95 -5.55 -6.08 -21.82
CA GLU A 95 -4.20 -6.58 -21.49
C GLU A 95 -4.09 -8.08 -21.78
N GLN A 96 -5.08 -8.87 -21.33
CA GLN A 96 -5.16 -10.32 -21.57
C GLN A 96 -5.32 -10.69 -23.05
N CYS A 97 -6.14 -9.95 -23.81
CA CYS A 97 -6.38 -10.26 -25.22
C CYS A 97 -5.23 -9.87 -26.16
N HIS A 98 -4.45 -8.84 -25.80
CA HIS A 98 -3.40 -8.30 -26.67
C HIS A 98 -1.99 -8.69 -26.23
N CYS A 99 -1.85 -9.54 -25.19
CA CYS A 99 -0.57 -9.97 -24.61
C CYS A 99 0.38 -8.79 -24.36
N VAL A 100 -0.17 -7.71 -23.83
CA VAL A 100 0.59 -6.52 -23.43
C VAL A 100 1.28 -6.82 -22.10
N GLU A 101 2.34 -6.07 -21.75
CA GLU A 101 2.99 -6.13 -20.43
C GLU A 101 1.94 -6.07 -19.30
N ASP A 102 2.07 -6.93 -18.26
CA ASP A 102 1.07 -7.19 -17.20
C ASP A 102 0.91 -6.06 -16.15
N TYR A 103 0.98 -4.79 -16.57
CA TYR A 103 1.00 -3.64 -15.65
C TYR A 103 -0.30 -3.47 -14.88
N ILE A 104 -1.44 -3.61 -15.56
CA ILE A 104 -2.75 -3.46 -14.96
C ILE A 104 -3.02 -4.66 -14.05
N ALA A 105 -2.73 -5.88 -14.49
CA ALA A 105 -2.89 -7.07 -13.68
C ALA A 105 -2.04 -7.03 -12.41
N ASN A 106 -0.77 -6.59 -12.51
CA ASN A 106 0.10 -6.41 -11.36
C ASN A 106 -0.41 -5.35 -10.40
N TYR A 107 -0.97 -4.25 -10.91
CA TYR A 107 -1.59 -3.20 -10.10
C TYR A 107 -2.83 -3.68 -9.36
N ILE A 108 -3.78 -4.30 -10.08
CA ILE A 108 -5.01 -4.87 -9.50
C ILE A 108 -4.66 -5.84 -8.38
N SER A 109 -3.69 -6.73 -8.61
CA SER A 109 -3.24 -7.69 -7.61
C SER A 109 -2.64 -7.00 -6.39
N THR A 110 -1.76 -6.01 -6.60
CA THR A 110 -1.14 -5.24 -5.51
C THR A 110 -2.18 -4.53 -4.64
N ILE A 111 -3.17 -3.86 -5.25
CA ILE A 111 -4.24 -3.18 -4.51
C ILE A 111 -5.09 -4.20 -3.74
N ASN A 112 -5.43 -5.34 -4.33
CA ASN A 112 -6.19 -6.39 -3.65
C ASN A 112 -5.41 -7.00 -2.47
N PHE A 113 -4.09 -7.14 -2.57
CA PHE A 113 -3.29 -7.62 -1.44
C PHE A 113 -3.17 -6.57 -0.32
N LEU A 114 -3.07 -5.29 -0.67
CA LEU A 114 -2.97 -4.21 0.31
C LEU A 114 -4.32 -3.93 1.01
N VAL A 115 -5.43 -3.98 0.27
CA VAL A 115 -6.77 -3.61 0.74
C VAL A 115 -7.61 -4.87 1.00
N VAL A 116 -7.49 -5.40 2.22
CA VAL A 116 -8.15 -6.66 2.62
C VAL A 116 -9.48 -6.40 3.35
N THR A 117 -9.58 -5.26 4.04
CA THR A 117 -10.68 -4.92 4.94
C THR A 117 -11.18 -3.49 4.71
N PRO A 118 -12.39 -3.14 5.17
CA PRO A 118 -12.87 -1.76 5.13
C PRO A 118 -11.97 -0.78 5.89
N LYS A 119 -11.21 -1.29 6.88
CA LYS A 119 -10.25 -0.48 7.64
C LYS A 119 -9.08 -0.02 6.78
N ASP A 120 -8.67 -0.83 5.81
CA ASP A 120 -7.60 -0.48 4.87
C ASP A 120 -8.05 0.67 3.97
N VAL A 121 -9.29 0.61 3.47
CA VAL A 121 -9.91 1.69 2.69
C VAL A 121 -9.98 2.97 3.53
N GLU A 122 -10.47 2.90 4.77
CA GLU A 122 -10.55 4.06 5.67
C GLU A 122 -9.18 4.73 5.89
N ILE A 123 -8.11 3.94 6.04
CA ILE A 123 -6.75 4.48 6.21
C ILE A 123 -6.31 5.19 4.93
N LEU A 124 -6.51 4.60 3.76
CA LEU A 124 -6.10 5.21 2.49
C LEU A 124 -6.92 6.47 2.15
N ASP A 125 -8.23 6.45 2.40
CA ASP A 125 -9.13 7.59 2.19
C ASP A 125 -8.73 8.79 3.06
N ARG A 126 -8.46 8.56 4.35
CA ARG A 126 -7.96 9.62 5.25
C ARG A 126 -6.61 10.21 4.86
N ASN A 127 -5.80 9.48 4.10
CA ASN A 127 -4.51 9.97 3.60
C ASN A 127 -4.61 10.54 2.17
N GLY A 128 -5.82 10.66 1.62
CA GLY A 128 -6.07 11.21 0.28
C GLY A 128 -5.55 10.32 -0.85
N ILE A 129 -5.39 9.02 -0.59
CA ILE A 129 -4.96 8.03 -1.60
C ILE A 129 -6.17 7.40 -2.27
N ILE A 130 -7.23 7.11 -1.52
CA ILE A 130 -8.53 6.75 -2.09
C ILE A 130 -9.43 7.98 -2.01
N GLU A 131 -10.20 8.22 -3.09
CA GLU A 131 -11.29 9.19 -3.09
C GLU A 131 -12.59 8.40 -3.27
N ASN A 132 -13.30 8.13 -2.17
CA ASN A 132 -14.47 7.26 -2.17
C ASN A 132 -15.78 8.02 -2.45
N TRP A 133 -16.31 7.90 -3.67
CA TRP A 133 -17.61 8.48 -4.07
C TRP A 133 -18.80 7.55 -3.81
N ILE A 134 -18.55 6.28 -3.47
CA ILE A 134 -19.58 5.30 -3.09
C ILE A 134 -20.05 5.53 -1.64
N HIS A 135 -19.24 6.22 -0.82
CA HIS A 135 -19.51 6.55 0.60
C HIS A 135 -19.68 5.34 1.54
N ASP A 136 -19.27 4.15 1.10
CA ASP A 136 -19.29 2.92 1.91
C ASP A 136 -17.96 2.16 1.74
N TYR A 137 -17.19 2.01 2.82
CA TYR A 137 -15.90 1.32 2.77
C TYR A 137 -16.03 -0.19 2.52
N GLU A 138 -17.12 -0.82 2.95
CA GLU A 138 -17.35 -2.25 2.69
C GLU A 138 -17.68 -2.51 1.23
N ALA A 139 -18.46 -1.62 0.62
CA ALA A 139 -18.71 -1.62 -0.81
C ALA A 139 -17.42 -1.44 -1.62
N VAL A 140 -16.54 -0.50 -1.23
CA VAL A 140 -15.24 -0.29 -1.90
C VAL A 140 -14.33 -1.52 -1.77
N THR A 141 -14.21 -2.12 -0.57
CA THR A 141 -13.42 -3.35 -0.41
C THR A 141 -13.97 -4.48 -1.30
N THR A 142 -15.29 -4.64 -1.34
CA THR A 142 -15.96 -5.66 -2.17
C THR A 142 -15.72 -5.42 -3.66
N LEU A 143 -15.80 -4.17 -4.11
CA LEU A 143 -15.51 -3.74 -5.48
C LEU A 143 -14.08 -4.12 -5.89
N LEU A 144 -13.08 -3.71 -5.10
CA LEU A 144 -11.66 -3.99 -5.38
C LEU A 144 -11.39 -5.49 -5.40
N HIS A 145 -11.98 -6.25 -4.48
CA HIS A 145 -11.89 -7.70 -4.48
C HIS A 145 -12.52 -8.31 -5.74
N ASN A 146 -13.69 -7.83 -6.17
CA ASN A 146 -14.37 -8.31 -7.38
C ASN A 146 -13.60 -7.99 -8.67
N ILE A 147 -12.91 -6.85 -8.71
CA ILE A 147 -12.01 -6.49 -9.82
C ILE A 147 -10.82 -7.46 -9.89
N SER A 148 -10.31 -7.93 -8.75
CA SER A 148 -9.19 -8.89 -8.71
C SER A 148 -9.55 -10.32 -9.16
N LYS A 149 -10.84 -10.65 -9.27
CA LYS A 149 -11.28 -11.96 -9.75
C LYS A 149 -10.88 -12.12 -11.21
N GLU A 150 -10.44 -13.33 -11.56
CA GLU A 150 -10.03 -13.69 -12.93
C GLU A 150 -8.82 -12.87 -13.45
N ASN A 151 -8.13 -12.18 -12.55
CA ASN A 151 -6.92 -11.46 -12.87
C ASN A 151 -5.76 -12.45 -13.10
N ALA A 152 -5.09 -12.32 -14.24
CA ALA A 152 -3.99 -13.19 -14.60
C ALA A 152 -2.70 -12.63 -13.97
N LEU A 153 -2.29 -13.20 -12.84
CA LEU A 153 -1.05 -12.79 -12.17
C LEU A 153 0.09 -13.72 -12.56
N SER A 154 1.13 -13.17 -13.19
CA SER A 154 2.42 -13.84 -13.38
C SER A 154 3.35 -13.46 -12.22
N ALA A 155 3.99 -14.44 -11.59
CA ALA A 155 4.96 -14.21 -10.53
C ALA A 155 6.35 -13.82 -11.07
N ASP A 156 6.64 -14.17 -12.32
CA ASP A 156 7.97 -14.07 -12.91
C ASP A 156 8.30 -12.61 -13.32
N ASP A 157 7.29 -11.81 -13.67
CA ASP A 157 7.40 -10.42 -14.14
C ASP A 157 6.58 -9.43 -13.30
N PHE A 158 6.58 -9.61 -11.98
CA PHE A 158 5.79 -8.78 -11.07
C PHE A 158 6.46 -7.43 -10.77
N ILE A 159 5.96 -6.35 -11.38
CA ILE A 159 6.60 -5.01 -11.31
C ILE A 159 6.71 -4.44 -9.88
N PHE A 160 5.92 -4.94 -8.92
CA PHE A 160 5.96 -4.50 -7.52
C PHE A 160 6.75 -5.44 -6.61
N ALA A 161 7.53 -6.38 -7.15
CA ALA A 161 8.29 -7.34 -6.34
C ALA A 161 9.23 -6.64 -5.34
N SER A 162 9.99 -5.65 -5.81
CA SER A 162 10.88 -4.85 -4.95
C SER A 162 10.12 -4.06 -3.89
N LEU A 163 8.99 -3.46 -4.25
CA LEU A 163 8.12 -2.75 -3.32
C LEU A 163 7.63 -3.69 -2.21
N VAL A 164 7.14 -4.89 -2.57
CA VAL A 164 6.67 -5.90 -1.63
C VAL A 164 7.79 -6.41 -0.73
N GLU A 165 8.98 -6.66 -1.28
CA GLU A 165 10.17 -7.03 -0.50
C GLU A 165 10.50 -5.97 0.55
N ASP A 166 10.54 -4.70 0.16
CA ASP A 166 10.89 -3.61 1.06
C ASP A 166 9.85 -3.41 2.17
N LEU A 167 8.56 -3.53 1.84
CA LEU A 167 7.46 -3.50 2.82
C LEU A 167 7.58 -4.65 3.82
N ASN A 168 7.83 -5.87 3.33
CA ASN A 168 8.04 -7.05 4.16
C ASN A 168 9.29 -6.89 5.05
N ALA A 169 10.40 -6.44 4.49
CA ALA A 169 11.64 -6.20 5.22
C ALA A 169 11.45 -5.15 6.33
N TYR A 170 10.69 -4.09 6.05
CA TYR A 170 10.36 -3.08 7.05
C TYR A 170 9.53 -3.68 8.20
N CYS A 171 8.51 -4.48 7.90
CA CYS A 171 7.65 -5.10 8.93
C CYS A 171 8.40 -6.15 9.77
N ARG A 172 9.37 -6.86 9.17
CA ARG A 172 10.20 -7.86 9.87
C ARG A 172 11.19 -7.25 10.87
N ARG A 173 11.49 -5.95 10.80
CA ARG A 173 12.40 -5.30 11.76
C ARG A 173 11.87 -5.47 13.19
N PRO A 174 12.69 -5.89 14.17
CA PRO A 174 12.22 -6.17 15.52
C PRO A 174 11.44 -5.01 16.13
N TRP A 175 11.95 -3.79 16.00
CA TRP A 175 11.27 -2.58 16.50
C TRP A 175 9.88 -2.36 15.90
N ASN A 176 9.73 -2.57 14.60
CA ASN A 176 8.45 -2.37 13.89
C ASN A 176 7.47 -3.50 14.22
N LYS A 177 7.96 -4.73 14.36
CA LYS A 177 7.16 -5.86 14.84
C LYS A 177 6.64 -5.62 16.26
N TRP A 178 7.51 -5.19 17.19
CA TRP A 178 7.11 -4.81 18.55
C TRP A 178 6.09 -3.67 18.53
N LYS A 179 6.27 -2.66 17.68
CA LYS A 179 5.31 -1.57 17.51
C LYS A 179 3.94 -2.07 17.03
N ALA A 180 3.91 -3.00 16.08
CA ALA A 180 2.68 -3.61 15.60
C ALA A 180 1.98 -4.40 16.72
N THR A 181 2.71 -5.28 17.41
CA THR A 181 2.20 -6.06 18.55
C THR A 181 1.65 -5.17 19.65
N LEU A 182 2.39 -4.12 20.04
CA LEU A 182 1.92 -3.16 21.04
C LEU A 182 0.61 -2.49 20.60
N LYS A 183 0.49 -2.12 19.32
CA LYS A 183 -0.71 -1.46 18.83
C LYS A 183 -1.92 -2.38 18.76
N GLN A 184 -1.70 -3.63 18.38
CA GLN A 184 -2.74 -4.65 18.28
C GLN A 184 -3.19 -5.13 19.68
N GLU A 185 -2.28 -5.40 20.60
CA GLU A 185 -2.67 -6.00 21.89
C GLU A 185 -3.11 -4.95 22.93
N TYR A 186 -2.50 -3.76 22.92
CA TYR A 186 -2.68 -2.79 24.02
C TYR A 186 -3.59 -1.61 23.67
N PHE A 187 -3.61 -1.13 22.43
CA PHE A 187 -4.41 0.07 22.09
C PHE A 187 -5.89 -0.22 21.77
N HIS A 188 -6.32 -1.49 21.80
CA HIS A 188 -7.74 -1.84 21.64
C HIS A 188 -8.55 -1.77 22.94
N THR A 189 -7.90 -1.79 24.11
CA THR A 189 -8.62 -1.73 25.40
C THR A 189 -8.12 -0.58 26.28
N PRO A 190 -9.01 0.31 26.77
CA PRO A 190 -8.62 1.40 27.67
C PRO A 190 -7.86 0.92 28.91
N TRP A 191 -8.20 -0.26 29.41
CA TRP A 191 -7.56 -0.88 30.56
C TRP A 191 -6.11 -1.27 30.31
N ALA A 192 -5.77 -1.79 29.12
CA ALA A 192 -4.40 -2.11 28.77
C ALA A 192 -3.52 -0.85 28.73
N ILE A 193 -4.06 0.27 28.25
CA ILE A 193 -3.37 1.57 28.27
C ILE A 193 -3.09 2.03 29.70
N ILE A 194 -4.09 2.00 30.58
CA ILE A 194 -3.93 2.37 32.00
C ILE A 194 -2.87 1.47 32.66
N SER A 195 -2.92 0.17 32.38
CA SER A 195 -1.99 -0.81 32.94
C SER A 195 -0.56 -0.56 32.48
N LEU A 196 -0.37 -0.22 31.19
CA LEU A 196 0.93 0.14 30.62
C LEU A 196 1.50 1.41 31.27
N ILE A 197 0.67 2.43 31.47
CA ILE A 197 1.07 3.69 32.13
C ILE A 197 1.46 3.43 33.59
N ALA A 198 0.64 2.68 34.33
CA ALA A 198 0.94 2.34 35.72
C ALA A 198 2.25 1.56 35.85
N ALA A 199 2.47 0.56 34.99
CA ALA A 199 3.71 -0.21 34.95
C ALA A 199 4.94 0.66 34.63
N ALA A 200 4.82 1.60 33.69
CA ALA A 200 5.89 2.54 33.37
C ALA A 200 6.23 3.47 34.55
N ILE A 201 5.22 4.00 35.24
CA ILE A 201 5.42 4.84 36.43
C ILE A 201 6.12 4.04 37.54
N LEU A 202 5.68 2.81 37.80
CA LEU A 202 6.29 1.93 38.80
C LEU A 202 7.76 1.63 38.47
N LEU A 203 8.09 1.38 37.19
CA LEU A 203 9.47 1.19 36.73
C LEU A 203 10.35 2.43 36.94
N ILE A 204 9.81 3.62 36.69
CA ILE A 204 10.54 4.87 36.92
C ILE A 204 10.78 5.08 38.43
N LEU A 205 9.77 4.83 39.26
CA LEU A 205 9.91 4.96 40.71
C LEU A 205 10.92 3.96 41.28
N THR A 206 10.91 2.70 40.83
CA THR A 206 11.87 1.69 41.31
C THR A 206 13.29 2.01 40.88
N THR A 207 13.51 2.46 39.65
CA THR A 207 14.85 2.87 39.19
C THR A 207 15.40 4.06 39.99
N VAL A 208 14.58 5.09 40.24
CA VAL A 208 14.96 6.22 41.11
C VAL A 208 15.29 5.73 42.52
N GLN A 209 14.45 4.87 43.10
CA GLN A 209 14.69 4.30 44.42
C GLN A 209 16.02 3.53 44.48
N THR A 210 16.29 2.65 43.50
CA THR A 210 17.53 1.88 43.44
C THR A 210 18.76 2.77 43.32
N VAL A 211 18.72 3.82 42.50
CA VAL A 211 19.83 4.77 42.34
C VAL A 211 20.08 5.56 43.63
N CYS A 212 19.01 6.08 44.27
CA CYS A 212 19.13 6.77 45.55
C CYS A 212 19.71 5.87 46.65
N SER A 213 19.29 4.61 46.72
CA SER A 213 19.82 3.65 47.68
C SER A 213 21.31 3.35 47.47
N LEU A 214 21.79 3.33 46.23
CA LEU A 214 23.21 3.11 45.93
C LEU A 214 24.09 4.32 46.26
N ILE A 215 23.57 5.55 46.12
CA ILE A 215 24.31 6.78 46.44
C ILE A 215 24.38 7.03 47.96
N GLN A 216 23.44 6.48 48.73
CA GLN A 216 23.40 6.61 50.18
C GLN A 216 24.31 5.61 50.93
N VAL A 217 24.97 4.70 50.21
CA VAL A 217 25.95 3.72 50.72
C VAL A 217 27.36 4.23 50.45
#